data_AF-A0A1B0G3I3-F1
#
_entry.id   AF-A0A1B0G3I3-F1
#
_cell.length_a   1.000
_cell.length_b   1.000
_cell.length_c   1.000
_cell.angle_alpha   90.00
_cell.angle_beta   90.00
_cell.angle_gamma   90.00
#
_symmetry.space_group_name_H-M   'P 1'
#
loop_
_entity.id
_entity.type
_entity.pdbx_description
1 polymer ?
#
loop_
_entity_poly.entity_id
_entity_poly.type
_entity_poly.pdbx_seq_one_letter_code
_entity_poly.pdbx_strand_id
1 'polypeptide(L)'
;MIEYSPKKRNVVNLDGGLVDVWRHMTVQDLSTSAKRSLDDIQEAMLFVKGIENLESTAQLDDLKIIQEIVKRLGARIRVVGAPSDNANEDESIDRDVTP
;
A
#
# COMPACT_ATOMS: atom_id res chain seq x y z
N MET A 1 27.67 30.00 10.61
CA MET A 1 26.33 29.48 10.93
C MET A 1 25.99 28.49 9.84
N ILE A 2 25.95 27.18 10.13
CA ILE A 2 25.61 26.18 9.11
C ILE A 2 24.09 26.06 9.14
N GLU A 3 23.45 26.72 8.19
CA GLU A 3 22.00 26.66 7.98
C GLU A 3 21.66 25.30 7.39
N TYR A 4 21.16 24.41 8.26
CA TYR A 4 20.80 23.05 7.88
C TYR A 4 19.41 23.09 7.23
N SER A 5 19.37 23.24 5.91
CA SER A 5 18.13 23.05 5.13
C SER A 5 17.76 21.55 5.14
N PRO A 6 16.59 21.16 5.66
CA PRO A 6 16.19 19.76 5.66
C PRO A 6 15.97 19.32 4.22
N LYS A 7 16.71 18.28 3.80
CA LYS A 7 16.58 17.64 2.49
C LYS A 7 15.11 17.30 2.25
N LYS A 8 14.51 18.00 1.28
CA LYS A 8 13.19 17.65 0.76
C LYS A 8 13.26 16.20 0.30
N ARG A 9 12.57 15.32 1.04
CA ARG A 9 12.32 13.92 0.64
C ARG A 9 11.88 13.97 -0.81
N ASN A 10 12.56 13.21 -1.66
CA ASN A 10 12.26 13.09 -3.08
C ASN A 10 10.84 12.50 -3.21
N VAL A 11 9.84 13.38 -3.17
CA VAL A 11 8.47 13.10 -3.58
C VAL A 11 8.54 13.00 -5.10
N VAL A 12 9.01 11.83 -5.55
CA VAL A 12 8.80 11.39 -6.91
C VAL A 12 7.30 11.51 -7.11
N ASN A 13 6.88 12.50 -7.90
CA ASN A 13 5.49 12.70 -8.31
C ASN A 13 5.15 11.55 -9.26
N LEU A 14 5.02 10.35 -8.70
CA LEU A 14 4.28 9.28 -9.30
C LEU A 14 2.82 9.64 -9.05
N ASP A 15 2.15 10.04 -10.12
CA ASP A 15 0.72 10.36 -10.19
C ASP A 15 -0.18 9.28 -9.56
N GLY A 16 0.35 8.07 -9.33
CA GLY A 16 -0.31 6.94 -8.65
C GLY A 16 -0.47 7.05 -7.13
N GLY A 17 0.05 8.09 -6.48
CA GLY A 17 -0.16 8.31 -5.05
C GLY A 17 0.49 7.26 -4.13
N LEU A 18 0.34 7.48 -2.83
CA LEU A 18 0.77 6.55 -1.79
C LEU A 18 -0.46 5.79 -1.29
N VAL A 19 -0.41 4.46 -1.35
CA VAL A 19 -1.49 3.57 -0.95
C VAL A 19 -1.13 2.97 0.39
N ASP A 20 -1.95 3.28 1.39
CA ASP A 20 -1.85 2.69 2.72
C ASP A 20 -2.44 1.27 2.67
N VAL A 21 -1.66 0.25 3.03
CA VAL A 21 -2.06 -1.16 2.98
C VAL A 21 -1.87 -1.83 4.34
N TRP A 22 -2.74 -2.77 4.69
CA TRP A 22 -2.66 -3.50 5.95
C TRP A 22 -3.10 -4.96 5.76
N ARG A 23 -2.74 -5.83 6.71
CA ARG A 23 -3.18 -7.23 6.68
C ARG A 23 -4.68 -7.35 6.92
N HIS A 24 -5.32 -8.32 6.28
CA HIS A 24 -6.77 -8.55 6.36
C HIS A 24 -7.61 -7.37 5.83
N MET A 25 -7.05 -6.51 4.98
CA MET A 25 -7.82 -5.47 4.31
C MET A 25 -8.70 -6.06 3.21
N THR A 26 -9.84 -5.45 2.93
CA THR A 26 -10.68 -5.86 1.81
C THR A 26 -10.26 -5.22 0.49
N VAL A 27 -10.72 -5.77 -0.63
CA VAL A 27 -10.54 -5.15 -1.96
C VAL A 27 -11.18 -3.76 -2.00
N GLN A 28 -12.31 -3.59 -1.32
CA GLN A 28 -12.96 -2.29 -1.18
C GLN A 28 -12.10 -1.29 -0.37
N ASP A 29 -11.47 -1.72 0.71
CA ASP A 29 -10.52 -0.89 1.46
C ASP A 29 -9.32 -0.49 0.59
N LEU A 30 -8.80 -1.44 -0.20
CA LEU A 30 -7.71 -1.19 -1.14
C LEU A 30 -8.08 -0.10 -2.16
N SER A 31 -9.29 -0.17 -2.72
CA SER A 31 -9.78 0.83 -3.67
C SER A 31 -9.89 2.23 -3.05
N THR A 32 -10.36 2.29 -1.80
CA THR A 32 -10.52 3.53 -1.04
C THR A 32 -9.17 4.15 -0.71
N SER A 33 -8.21 3.32 -0.27
CA SER A 33 -6.84 3.74 0.02
C SER A 33 -6.09 4.19 -1.24
N ALA A 34 -6.24 3.43 -2.34
CA ALA A 34 -5.62 3.74 -3.62
C ALA A 34 -6.28 4.90 -4.36
N LYS A 35 -7.45 5.37 -3.89
CA LYS A 35 -8.29 6.38 -4.57
C LYS A 35 -8.56 5.99 -6.04
N ARG A 36 -8.72 4.69 -6.28
CA ARG A 36 -8.98 4.08 -7.60
C ARG A 36 -10.34 3.39 -7.57
N SER A 37 -10.92 3.23 -8.76
CA SER A 37 -12.15 2.46 -8.91
C SER A 37 -11.92 1.00 -8.56
N LEU A 38 -12.92 0.36 -7.97
CA LEU A 38 -12.84 -1.06 -7.61
C LEU A 38 -12.57 -1.96 -8.84
N ASP A 39 -13.11 -1.58 -10.01
CA ASP A 39 -12.88 -2.24 -11.30
C ASP A 39 -11.38 -2.27 -11.68
N ASP A 40 -10.68 -1.14 -11.51
CA ASP A 40 -9.24 -1.01 -11.79
C ASP A 40 -8.39 -1.86 -10.82
N ILE A 41 -8.83 -1.96 -9.55
CA ILE A 41 -8.21 -2.86 -8.57
C ILE A 41 -8.44 -4.32 -8.96
N GLN A 42 -9.67 -4.72 -9.30
CA GLN A 42 -10.00 -6.09 -9.71
C GLN A 42 -9.29 -6.48 -11.00
N GLU A 43 -9.14 -5.56 -11.95
CA GLU A 43 -8.34 -5.78 -13.15
C GLU A 43 -6.87 -6.05 -12.78
N ALA A 44 -6.28 -5.25 -11.90
CA ALA A 44 -4.92 -5.50 -11.40
C ALA A 44 -4.79 -6.85 -10.68
N MET A 45 -5.81 -7.27 -9.93
CA MET A 45 -5.85 -8.57 -9.26
C MET A 45 -5.77 -9.76 -10.23
N LEU A 46 -6.34 -9.66 -11.44
CA LEU A 46 -6.26 -10.73 -12.45
C LEU A 46 -4.81 -11.05 -12.86
N PHE A 47 -3.89 -10.09 -12.69
CA PHE A 47 -2.47 -10.24 -12.99
C PHE A 47 -1.63 -10.73 -11.81
N VAL A 48 -2.23 -10.88 -10.62
CA VAL A 48 -1.57 -11.31 -9.40
C VAL A 48 -1.93 -12.77 -9.12
N LYS A 49 -0.91 -13.60 -8.93
CA LYS A 49 -1.09 -15.03 -8.64
C LYS A 49 -1.39 -15.21 -7.15
N GLY A 50 -2.29 -16.14 -6.84
CA GLY A 50 -2.65 -16.48 -5.45
C GLY A 50 -3.92 -15.79 -4.94
N ILE A 51 -4.62 -15.04 -5.78
CA ILE A 51 -5.95 -14.52 -5.46
C ILE A 51 -6.99 -15.56 -5.86
N GLU A 52 -7.64 -16.15 -4.87
CA GLU A 52 -8.69 -17.15 -5.06
C GLU A 52 -10.07 -16.49 -5.20
N ASN A 53 -10.24 -15.31 -4.59
CA ASN A 53 -11.48 -14.55 -4.58
C ASN A 53 -11.24 -13.11 -5.05
N LEU A 54 -11.94 -12.72 -6.11
CA LEU A 54 -11.91 -11.37 -6.70
C LEU A 54 -13.06 -10.48 -6.20
N GLU A 55 -13.88 -10.98 -5.27
CA GLU A 55 -15.03 -10.23 -4.73
C GLU A 55 -14.58 -8.97 -3.99
N SER A 56 -15.38 -7.90 -4.06
CA SER A 56 -15.13 -6.62 -3.38
C SER A 56 -14.95 -6.76 -1.86
N THR A 57 -15.65 -7.72 -1.28
CA THR A 57 -15.67 -8.04 0.15
C THR A 57 -14.63 -9.10 0.52
N ALA A 58 -13.88 -9.64 -0.45
CA ALA A 58 -12.82 -10.60 -0.18
C ALA A 58 -11.73 -9.93 0.65
N GLN A 59 -11.30 -10.61 1.71
CA GLN A 59 -10.18 -10.19 2.54
C GLN A 59 -8.87 -10.66 1.92
N LEU A 60 -7.89 -9.78 1.93
CA LEU A 60 -6.54 -10.06 1.52
C LEU A 60 -5.69 -10.30 2.77
N ASP A 61 -5.52 -11.58 3.12
CA ASP A 61 -4.72 -12.00 4.27
C ASP A 61 -3.21 -11.82 4.02
N ASP A 62 -2.77 -12.05 2.77
CA ASP A 62 -1.36 -12.03 2.42
C ASP A 62 -0.91 -10.63 1.98
N LEU A 63 -0.08 -10.00 2.80
CA LEU A 63 0.48 -8.68 2.52
C LEU A 63 1.30 -8.67 1.22
N LYS A 64 1.92 -9.79 0.83
CA LYS A 64 2.69 -9.84 -0.43
C LYS A 64 1.77 -9.71 -1.63
N ILE A 65 0.60 -10.34 -1.59
CA ILE A 65 -0.43 -10.23 -2.64
C ILE A 65 -0.90 -8.77 -2.73
N ILE A 66 -1.21 -8.15 -1.59
CA ILE A 66 -1.61 -6.74 -1.54
C ILE A 66 -0.54 -5.83 -2.18
N GLN A 67 0.73 -6.04 -1.82
CA GLN A 67 1.84 -5.28 -2.38
C GLN A 67 2.00 -5.50 -3.90
N GLU A 68 1.81 -6.73 -4.38
CA GLU A 68 1.83 -7.02 -5.83
C GLU A 68 0.72 -6.27 -6.57
N ILE A 69 -0.49 -6.23 -6.03
CA ILE A 69 -1.61 -5.48 -6.63
C ILE A 69 -1.26 -3.99 -6.73
N VAL A 70 -0.77 -3.40 -5.63
CA VAL A 70 -0.40 -1.97 -5.61
C VAL A 70 0.77 -1.67 -6.55
N LYS A 71 1.75 -2.58 -6.67
CA LYS A 71 2.83 -2.47 -7.65
C LYS A 71 2.31 -2.50 -9.09
N ARG A 72 1.32 -3.35 -9.39
CA ARG A 72 0.66 -3.41 -10.70
C ARG A 72 -0.06 -2.10 -11.04
N LEU A 73 -0.66 -1.45 -10.04
CA LEU A 73 -1.30 -0.15 -10.17
C LEU A 73 -0.28 1.01 -10.34
N GLY A 74 1.02 0.73 -10.21
CA GLY A 74 2.09 1.73 -10.32
C GLY A 74 2.17 2.69 -9.13
N ALA A 75 1.56 2.33 -8.00
CA ALA A 75 1.48 3.17 -6.82
C ALA A 75 2.53 2.78 -5.77
N ARG A 76 2.85 3.71 -4.87
CA ARG A 76 3.76 3.42 -3.76
C ARG A 76 2.99 2.80 -2.62
N ILE A 77 3.59 1.79 -2.00
CA ILE A 77 3.00 1.11 -0.85
C ILE A 77 3.47 1.79 0.43
N ARG A 78 2.55 2.06 1.35
CA ARG A 78 2.86 2.27 2.77
C ARG A 78 2.14 1.18 3.57
N VAL A 79 2.90 0.33 4.27
CA VAL A 79 2.28 -0.61 5.21
C VAL A 79 1.86 0.19 6.45
N VAL A 80 0.57 0.14 6.78
CA VAL A 80 -0.01 0.79 7.96
C VAL A 80 -0.65 -0.27 8.86
N GLY A 81 -0.84 0.07 10.13
CA GLY A 81 -1.68 -0.73 11.01
C GLY A 81 -3.13 -0.70 10.52
N ALA A 82 -3.83 -1.82 10.65
CA ALA A 82 -5.25 -1.90 10.29
C ALA A 82 -6.06 -0.80 11.03
N PRO A 83 -6.98 -0.09 10.37
CA PRO A 83 -7.65 1.10 10.91
C PRO A 83 -8.72 0.81 12.00
N SER A 84 -8.53 -0.16 12.89
CA SER A 84 -9.46 -0.45 13.99
C SER A 84 -8.74 -0.53 15.33
N ASP A 85 -8.97 0.50 16.17
CA ASP A 85 -9.11 0.56 17.65
C ASP A 85 -8.20 -0.27 18.59
N ASN A 86 -7.29 -1.09 18.08
CA ASN A 86 -6.39 -1.91 18.88
C ASN A 86 -4.97 -1.69 18.37
N ALA A 87 -4.33 -0.73 19.02
CA ALA A 87 -2.90 -0.54 19.03
C ALA A 87 -2.20 -1.89 19.26
N ASN A 88 -1.58 -2.44 18.23
CA ASN A 88 -0.46 -3.35 18.37
C ASN A 88 0.45 -3.15 17.16
N GLU A 89 1.55 -2.46 17.44
CA GLU A 89 2.91 -2.75 16.99
C GLU A 89 3.03 -3.57 15.69
N ASP A 90 3.50 -2.93 14.62
CA ASP A 90 4.61 -3.50 13.87
C ASP A 90 5.34 -2.40 13.07
N GLU A 91 6.56 -2.17 13.54
CA GLU A 91 7.66 -1.43 12.94
C GLU A 91 7.74 -1.62 11.41
N SER A 92 7.52 -0.55 10.65
CA SER A 92 8.17 -0.40 9.36
C SER A 92 9.44 0.44 9.55
N ILE A 93 10.47 -0.17 10.10
CA ILE A 93 11.85 0.33 9.97
C ILE A 93 12.31 0.03 8.54
N ASP A 94 12.14 0.99 7.63
CA ASP A 94 13.01 1.02 6.44
C ASP A 94 14.24 1.85 6.82
N ARG A 95 15.33 1.13 7.09
CA ARG A 95 16.63 1.66 7.51
C ARG A 95 17.26 2.42 6.35
N ASP A 96 17.41 3.73 6.52
CA ASP A 96 18.32 4.54 5.70
C ASP A 96 19.76 4.03 5.96
N VAL A 97 20.30 3.25 5.02
CA VAL A 97 21.72 2.88 5.02
C VAL A 97 22.47 3.86 4.13
N THR A 98 23.24 4.75 4.76
CA THR A 98 24.33 5.48 4.11
C THR A 98 25.66 5.06 4.75
N PRO A 99 26.73 4.85 3.95
CA PRO A 99 27.98 4.24 4.38
C PRO A 99 28.87 5.15 5.23
#